data_AF-F0GL03-F1
#
_entry.id   AF-F0GL03-F1
#
_cell.length_a   1.000
_cell.length_b   1.000
_cell.length_c   1.000
_cell.angle_alpha   90.00
_cell.angle_beta   90.00
_cell.angle_gamma   90.00
#
_symmetry.space_group_name_H-M   'P 1'
#
loop_
_entity.id
_entity.type
_entity.pdbx_description
1 polymer ?
#
loop_
_entity_poly.entity_id
_entity_poly.type
_entity_poly.pdbx_seq_one_letter_code
_entity_poly.pdbx_strand_id
1 'polypeptide(L)'
;DALADALVEQGLNPLPIAVTSLKDAVSRDVIAQLCATHEVALVLNTTAFAAGAIDDPEPNVLAGDAPVLQVILSGGNRDAWLADNQGLHARDIAMHVALPEVDGRIVTRAVSFKGLAYRCPHTEVDVVRYQPDAERIAFVAALARGWCRLRTLDHADKRIALILANYPQSEGRIGNGVGLDTPASALRVLAALREAGYTLPDLPPDGDALIAQLTEGVTNDPAVHALRPAFQSYALADYRARFAQLPASVRDALNQRWGLPEADPTLRRGRFTIAGWRAGHVFVGIQPSRSRDENDYASYHDAELVPPHAYLAFYFWLRDVFRIDAVIHLGKHGNLEWLPG
;
A
#
# COMPACT_ATOMS: atom_id res chain seq x y z
N ASP A 1 -3.35 -23.31 7.45
CA ASP A 1 -2.84 -23.31 8.83
C ASP A 1 -2.05 -22.05 9.11
N ALA A 2 -0.79 -21.91 8.69
CA ALA A 2 0.04 -20.73 9.00
C ALA A 2 -0.63 -19.36 8.74
N LEU A 3 -1.36 -19.19 7.64
CA LEU A 3 -2.12 -17.96 7.39
C LEU A 3 -3.28 -17.76 8.37
N ALA A 4 -4.02 -18.83 8.71
CA ALA A 4 -5.10 -18.76 9.69
C ALA A 4 -4.55 -18.41 11.09
N ASP A 5 -3.45 -19.04 11.49
CA ASP A 5 -2.79 -18.76 12.77
C ASP A 5 -2.36 -17.29 12.85
N ALA A 6 -1.72 -16.77 11.80
CA ALA A 6 -1.34 -15.35 11.74
C ALA A 6 -2.54 -14.39 11.77
N LEU A 7 -3.69 -14.77 11.19
CA LEU A 7 -4.92 -13.98 11.30
C LEU A 7 -5.46 -13.98 12.72
N VAL A 8 -5.44 -15.12 13.42
CA VAL A 8 -5.80 -15.22 14.83
C VAL A 8 -4.88 -14.37 15.70
N GLU A 9 -3.58 -14.36 15.43
CA GLU A 9 -2.61 -13.49 16.11
C GLU A 9 -2.91 -11.98 15.90
N GLN A 10 -3.51 -11.62 14.77
CA GLN A 10 -4.00 -10.27 14.50
C GLN A 10 -5.39 -10.00 15.12
N GLY A 11 -5.95 -10.94 15.88
CA GLY A 11 -7.26 -10.82 16.53
C GLY A 11 -8.45 -11.01 15.59
N LEU A 12 -8.26 -11.69 14.45
CA LEU A 12 -9.32 -12.01 13.50
C LEU A 12 -9.87 -13.42 13.74
N ASN A 13 -11.08 -13.69 13.22
CA ASN A 13 -11.74 -15.00 13.29
C ASN A 13 -11.78 -15.64 11.89
N PRO A 14 -10.71 -16.31 11.43
CA PRO A 14 -10.66 -16.89 10.10
C PRO A 14 -11.55 -18.13 9.98
N LEU A 15 -12.23 -18.28 8.84
CA LEU A 15 -12.94 -19.50 8.44
C LEU A 15 -12.27 -20.09 7.19
N PRO A 16 -11.30 -21.01 7.33
CA PRO A 16 -10.67 -21.66 6.19
C PRO A 16 -11.66 -22.59 5.49
N ILE A 17 -11.85 -22.41 4.18
CA ILE A 17 -12.69 -23.27 3.34
C ILE A 17 -11.87 -23.77 2.15
N ALA A 18 -12.07 -25.03 1.79
CA ALA A 18 -11.52 -25.62 0.58
C ALA A 18 -12.64 -25.78 -0.44
N VAL A 19 -12.42 -25.25 -1.64
CA VAL A 19 -13.35 -25.38 -2.77
C VAL A 19 -12.64 -25.99 -3.96
N THR A 20 -13.39 -26.65 -4.84
CA THR A 20 -12.84 -27.26 -6.05
C THR A 20 -12.46 -26.20 -7.08
N SER A 21 -13.32 -25.19 -7.26
CA SER A 21 -13.11 -24.08 -8.19
C SER A 21 -14.07 -22.94 -7.88
N LEU A 22 -13.64 -21.69 -8.08
CA LEU A 22 -14.56 -20.54 -8.05
C LEU A 22 -15.41 -20.42 -9.32
N LYS A 23 -15.16 -21.26 -10.34
CA LYS A 23 -16.04 -21.40 -11.52
C LYS A 23 -17.17 -22.39 -11.28
N ASP A 24 -17.05 -23.23 -10.25
CA ASP A 24 -18.11 -24.16 -9.88
C ASP A 24 -19.24 -23.42 -9.17
N ALA A 25 -20.48 -23.61 -9.63
CA ALA A 25 -21.63 -22.89 -9.12
C ALA A 25 -21.90 -23.23 -7.65
N VAL A 26 -21.81 -24.51 -7.29
CA VAL A 26 -22.04 -24.97 -5.90
C VAL A 26 -21.02 -24.33 -4.95
N SER A 27 -19.75 -24.29 -5.34
CA SER A 27 -18.70 -23.65 -4.56
C SER A 27 -18.98 -22.16 -4.32
N ARG A 28 -19.47 -21.43 -5.33
CA ARG A 28 -19.83 -20.01 -5.19
C ARG A 28 -21.05 -19.82 -4.30
N ASP A 29 -22.09 -20.63 -4.47
CA ASP A 29 -23.32 -20.53 -3.67
C ASP A 29 -23.01 -20.75 -2.18
N VAL A 30 -22.17 -21.74 -1.86
CA VAL A 30 -21.70 -21.98 -0.49
C VAL A 30 -20.93 -20.78 0.05
N ILE A 31 -20.00 -20.21 -0.73
CA ILE A 31 -19.23 -19.03 -0.30
C ILE A 31 -20.16 -17.84 -0.05
N ALA A 32 -21.08 -17.55 -0.98
CA ALA A 32 -22.02 -16.45 -0.87
C ALA A 32 -22.92 -16.61 0.37
N GLN A 33 -23.43 -17.82 0.61
CA GLN A 33 -24.25 -18.13 1.78
C GLN A 33 -23.46 -17.95 3.08
N LEU A 34 -22.21 -18.42 3.14
CA LEU A 34 -21.36 -18.22 4.31
C LEU A 34 -21.04 -16.74 4.54
N CYS A 35 -20.76 -15.98 3.47
CA CYS A 35 -20.50 -14.55 3.56
C CYS A 35 -21.71 -13.79 4.12
N ALA A 36 -22.91 -14.11 3.63
CA ALA A 36 -24.15 -13.49 4.10
C ALA A 36 -24.49 -13.91 5.54
N THR A 37 -24.31 -15.18 5.89
CA THR A 37 -24.66 -15.72 7.22
C THR A 37 -23.75 -15.18 8.32
N HIS A 38 -22.47 -14.97 8.01
CA HIS A 38 -21.45 -14.58 8.98
C HIS A 38 -20.99 -13.13 8.87
N GLU A 39 -21.67 -12.32 8.06
CA GLU A 39 -21.33 -10.90 7.81
C GLU A 39 -19.83 -10.71 7.54
N VAL A 40 -19.30 -11.50 6.61
CA VAL A 40 -17.86 -11.58 6.35
C VAL A 40 -17.30 -10.21 6.01
N ALA A 41 -16.33 -9.74 6.80
CA ALA A 41 -15.72 -8.44 6.60
C ALA A 41 -14.72 -8.40 5.44
N LEU A 42 -14.10 -9.54 5.13
CA LEU A 42 -13.03 -9.67 4.15
C LEU A 42 -12.86 -11.13 3.69
N VAL A 43 -12.61 -11.34 2.40
CA VAL A 43 -12.23 -12.65 1.85
C VAL A 43 -10.75 -12.66 1.47
N LEU A 44 -10.03 -13.72 1.86
CA LEU A 44 -8.67 -14.00 1.40
C LEU A 44 -8.71 -15.16 0.41
N ASN A 45 -8.58 -14.85 -0.87
CA ASN A 45 -8.62 -15.88 -1.91
C ASN A 45 -7.22 -16.41 -2.22
N THR A 46 -7.03 -17.71 -2.02
CA THR A 46 -5.79 -18.43 -2.38
C THR A 46 -5.92 -19.24 -3.67
N THR A 47 -7.10 -19.28 -4.31
CA THR A 47 -7.24 -19.97 -5.59
C THR A 47 -6.57 -19.19 -6.71
N ALA A 48 -6.14 -19.90 -7.75
CA ALA A 48 -5.73 -19.29 -9.00
C ALA A 48 -6.95 -18.96 -9.87
N PHE A 49 -6.72 -18.14 -10.90
CA PHE A 49 -7.66 -17.76 -11.96
C PHE A 49 -8.81 -16.83 -11.52
N ALA A 50 -9.38 -16.17 -12.54
CA ALA A 50 -10.64 -15.46 -12.45
C ALA A 50 -11.81 -16.45 -12.33
N ALA A 51 -12.83 -16.03 -11.59
CA ALA A 51 -14.13 -16.67 -11.55
C ALA A 51 -15.01 -16.18 -12.71
N GLY A 52 -14.90 -14.90 -13.10
CA GLY A 52 -15.55 -14.31 -14.28
C GLY A 52 -14.67 -14.31 -15.54
N ALA A 53 -15.25 -13.82 -16.63
CA ALA A 53 -14.58 -13.51 -17.90
C ALA A 53 -14.69 -12.01 -18.20
N ILE A 54 -13.77 -11.49 -19.03
CA ILE A 54 -13.73 -10.06 -19.40
C ILE A 54 -15.01 -9.62 -20.11
N ASP A 55 -15.62 -10.52 -20.87
CA ASP A 55 -16.83 -10.26 -21.66
C ASP A 55 -18.12 -10.60 -20.89
N ASP A 56 -18.03 -10.92 -19.60
CA ASP A 56 -19.23 -11.19 -18.80
C ASP A 56 -20.04 -9.88 -18.61
N PRO A 57 -21.36 -9.92 -18.79
CA PRO A 57 -22.21 -8.73 -18.72
C PRO A 57 -22.32 -8.14 -17.31
N GLU A 58 -22.05 -8.94 -16.27
CA GLU A 58 -22.04 -8.50 -14.87
C GLU A 58 -20.75 -8.94 -14.18
N PRO A 59 -20.20 -8.10 -13.29
CA PRO A 59 -19.01 -8.46 -12.53
C PRO A 59 -19.31 -9.63 -11.59
N ASN A 60 -18.37 -10.56 -11.49
CA ASN A 60 -18.50 -11.71 -10.60
C ASN A 60 -18.27 -11.29 -9.14
N VAL A 61 -19.36 -11.09 -8.40
CA VAL A 61 -19.32 -10.70 -6.99
C VAL A 61 -19.23 -11.95 -6.12
N LEU A 62 -18.03 -12.25 -5.62
CA LEU A 62 -17.78 -13.45 -4.80
C LEU A 62 -18.38 -13.35 -3.38
N ALA A 63 -18.37 -12.15 -2.80
CA ALA A 63 -18.58 -11.98 -1.35
C ALA A 63 -19.42 -10.74 -1.00
N GLY A 64 -20.44 -10.43 -1.82
CA GLY A 64 -21.26 -9.25 -1.65
C GLY A 64 -20.42 -7.96 -1.70
N ASP A 65 -20.47 -7.17 -0.63
CA ASP A 65 -19.71 -5.93 -0.48
C ASP A 65 -18.30 -6.13 0.13
N ALA A 66 -17.95 -7.35 0.51
CA ALA A 66 -16.68 -7.63 1.16
C ALA A 66 -15.52 -7.58 0.16
N PRO A 67 -14.41 -6.88 0.50
CA PRO A 67 -13.23 -6.89 -0.34
C PRO A 67 -12.64 -8.30 -0.44
N VAL A 68 -12.10 -8.63 -1.60
CA VAL A 68 -11.43 -9.90 -1.86
C VAL A 68 -9.94 -9.62 -2.07
N LEU A 69 -9.10 -10.06 -1.13
CA LEU A 69 -7.65 -10.01 -1.28
C LEU A 69 -7.17 -11.27 -1.98
N GLN A 70 -6.45 -11.12 -3.09
CA GLN A 70 -5.79 -12.23 -3.77
C GLN A 70 -4.45 -12.52 -3.07
N VAL A 71 -4.37 -13.69 -2.45
CA VAL A 71 -3.21 -14.20 -1.71
C VAL A 71 -2.50 -15.23 -2.58
N ILE A 72 -1.24 -14.98 -2.92
CA ILE A 72 -0.56 -15.73 -4.00
C ILE A 72 0.18 -16.94 -3.42
N LEU A 73 -0.08 -18.12 -3.99
CA LEU A 73 0.65 -19.36 -3.69
C LEU A 73 1.56 -19.68 -4.87
N SER A 74 2.82 -19.21 -4.84
CA SER A 74 3.71 -19.29 -5.99
C SER A 74 4.09 -20.74 -6.32
N GLY A 75 4.03 -21.08 -7.61
CA GLY A 75 4.48 -22.37 -8.12
C GLY A 75 5.99 -22.56 -8.10
N GLY A 76 6.77 -21.49 -7.89
CA GLY A 76 8.23 -21.51 -7.83
C GLY A 76 8.79 -21.87 -6.44
N ASN A 77 10.11 -22.03 -6.38
CA ASN A 77 10.86 -22.18 -5.13
C ASN A 77 11.21 -20.81 -4.54
N ARG A 78 11.21 -20.69 -3.21
CA ARG A 78 11.49 -19.43 -2.49
C ARG A 78 12.87 -18.85 -2.78
N ASP A 79 13.91 -19.67 -2.87
CA ASP A 79 15.28 -19.21 -3.08
C ASP A 79 15.46 -18.67 -4.50
N ALA A 80 14.82 -19.31 -5.49
CA ALA A 80 14.78 -18.80 -6.86
C ALA A 80 14.02 -17.47 -6.93
N TRP A 81 12.88 -17.36 -6.22
CA TRP A 81 12.12 -16.13 -6.13
C TRP A 81 12.92 -14.98 -5.47
N LEU A 82 13.73 -15.28 -4.44
CA LEU A 82 14.60 -14.29 -3.78
C LEU A 82 15.77 -13.83 -4.66
N ALA A 83 16.25 -14.69 -5.55
CA ALA A 83 17.38 -14.40 -6.42
C ALA A 83 16.98 -13.67 -7.73
N ASP A 84 15.68 -13.56 -8.02
CA ASP A 84 15.16 -12.99 -9.25
C ASP A 84 14.37 -11.70 -8.99
N ASN A 85 14.88 -10.58 -9.49
CA ASN A 85 14.23 -9.27 -9.38
C ASN A 85 12.90 -9.18 -10.17
N GLN A 86 12.58 -10.15 -11.04
CA GLN A 86 11.25 -10.21 -11.68
C GLN A 86 10.17 -10.74 -10.74
N GLY A 87 10.54 -11.36 -9.62
CA GLY A 87 9.62 -11.92 -8.65
C GLY A 87 8.88 -13.15 -9.19
N LEU A 88 7.59 -12.99 -9.53
CA LEU A 88 6.75 -14.12 -9.96
C LEU A 88 7.04 -14.51 -11.41
N HIS A 89 7.08 -15.81 -11.70
CA HIS A 89 7.15 -16.28 -13.08
C HIS A 89 5.89 -15.91 -13.89
N ALA A 90 6.02 -15.77 -15.21
CA ALA A 90 4.94 -15.35 -16.11
C ALA A 90 3.62 -16.14 -15.92
N ARG A 91 3.72 -17.45 -15.65
CA ARG A 91 2.56 -18.30 -15.34
C ARG A 91 1.84 -17.85 -14.06
N ASP A 92 2.58 -17.59 -13.00
CA ASP A 92 2.01 -17.16 -11.72
C ASP A 92 1.44 -15.73 -11.83
N ILE A 93 2.08 -14.84 -12.60
CA ILE A 93 1.54 -13.50 -12.90
C ILE A 93 0.18 -13.63 -13.60
N ALA A 94 0.09 -14.44 -14.67
CA ALA A 94 -1.18 -14.62 -15.37
C ALA A 94 -2.27 -15.21 -14.46
N MET A 95 -1.93 -16.25 -13.70
CA MET A 95 -2.87 -17.01 -12.89
C MET A 95 -3.31 -16.31 -11.61
N HIS A 96 -2.43 -15.54 -10.98
CA HIS A 96 -2.66 -14.96 -9.65
C HIS A 96 -2.70 -13.44 -9.62
N VAL A 97 -2.40 -12.76 -10.71
CA VAL A 97 -2.45 -11.28 -10.79
C VAL A 97 -3.42 -10.87 -11.90
N ALA A 98 -3.04 -11.04 -13.17
CA ALA A 98 -3.78 -10.46 -14.30
C ALA A 98 -5.22 -11.01 -14.43
N LEU A 99 -5.43 -12.32 -14.25
CA LEU A 99 -6.78 -12.88 -14.31
C LEU A 99 -7.62 -12.48 -13.08
N PRO A 100 -7.13 -12.66 -11.83
CA PRO A 100 -7.81 -12.14 -10.64
C PRO A 100 -8.20 -10.65 -10.66
N GLU A 101 -7.44 -9.80 -11.34
CA GLU A 101 -7.79 -8.37 -11.52
C GLU A 101 -9.09 -8.15 -12.29
N VAL A 102 -9.44 -9.06 -13.22
CA VAL A 102 -10.72 -9.03 -13.96
C VAL A 102 -11.91 -9.15 -13.00
N ASP A 103 -11.76 -9.92 -11.92
CA ASP A 103 -12.78 -10.06 -10.88
C ASP A 103 -12.77 -8.88 -9.87
N GLY A 104 -11.93 -7.86 -10.06
CA GLY A 104 -11.79 -6.75 -9.13
C GLY A 104 -11.10 -7.12 -7.81
N ARG A 105 -10.36 -8.24 -7.77
CA ARG A 105 -9.64 -8.66 -6.56
C ARG A 105 -8.43 -7.76 -6.29
N ILE A 106 -8.18 -7.47 -5.02
CA ILE A 106 -7.05 -6.67 -4.58
C ILE A 106 -5.82 -7.56 -4.46
N VAL A 107 -4.83 -7.35 -5.33
CA VAL A 107 -3.59 -8.12 -5.35
C VAL A 107 -2.76 -7.82 -4.10
N THR A 108 -2.30 -8.87 -3.42
CA THR A 108 -1.41 -8.73 -2.24
C THR A 108 0.03 -9.13 -2.56
N ARG A 109 0.48 -10.32 -2.14
CA ARG A 109 1.83 -10.86 -2.38
C ARG A 109 1.83 -12.38 -2.36
N ALA A 110 2.92 -12.96 -2.84
CA ALA A 110 3.24 -14.36 -2.56
C ALA A 110 3.36 -14.57 -1.04
N VAL A 111 2.78 -15.64 -0.51
CA VAL A 111 2.87 -16.01 0.92
C VAL A 111 3.34 -17.45 1.12
N SER A 112 3.45 -18.22 0.03
CA SER A 112 3.98 -19.57 0.06
C SER A 112 4.62 -19.93 -1.28
N PHE A 113 5.54 -20.87 -1.23
CA PHE A 113 6.36 -21.32 -2.36
C PHE A 113 6.44 -22.84 -2.37
N LYS A 114 6.62 -23.46 -3.55
CA LYS A 114 6.84 -24.90 -3.63
C LYS A 114 8.23 -25.26 -3.15
N GLY A 115 8.31 -26.20 -2.20
CA GLY A 115 9.56 -26.74 -1.69
C GLY A 115 9.47 -28.25 -1.47
N LEU A 116 10.64 -28.90 -1.41
CA LEU A 116 10.75 -30.31 -1.04
C LEU A 116 10.27 -30.47 0.40
N ALA A 117 9.20 -31.23 0.62
CA ALA A 117 8.72 -31.55 1.96
C ALA A 117 9.49 -32.75 2.53
N TYR A 118 9.56 -33.84 1.77
CA TYR A 118 10.36 -35.02 2.10
C TYR A 118 10.50 -35.91 0.85
N ARG A 119 11.48 -36.81 0.86
CA ARG A 119 11.57 -37.89 -0.12
C ARG A 119 10.90 -39.14 0.45
N CYS A 120 9.91 -39.68 -0.24
CA CYS A 120 9.20 -40.86 0.22
C CYS A 120 10.11 -42.09 0.15
N PRO A 121 10.38 -42.80 1.27
CA PRO A 121 11.27 -43.95 1.26
C PRO A 121 10.66 -45.18 0.55
N HIS A 122 9.33 -45.22 0.39
CA HIS A 122 8.64 -46.35 -0.24
C HIS A 122 8.52 -46.21 -1.76
N THR A 123 8.35 -44.98 -2.25
CA THR A 123 8.16 -44.70 -3.68
C THR A 123 9.39 -44.05 -4.32
N GLU A 124 10.37 -43.64 -3.52
CA GLU A 124 11.56 -42.88 -3.93
C GLU A 124 11.24 -41.58 -4.68
N VAL A 125 10.03 -41.04 -4.48
CA VAL A 125 9.57 -39.78 -5.08
C VAL A 125 9.75 -38.62 -4.11
N ASP A 126 10.19 -37.49 -4.63
CA ASP A 126 10.22 -36.21 -3.92
C ASP A 126 8.81 -35.64 -3.78
N VAL A 127 8.33 -35.53 -2.54
CA VAL A 127 7.03 -34.95 -2.24
C VAL A 127 7.20 -33.45 -2.08
N VAL A 128 6.60 -32.69 -3.00
CA VAL A 128 6.61 -31.22 -3.00
C VAL A 128 5.35 -30.69 -2.35
N ARG A 129 5.50 -29.70 -1.46
CA ARG A 129 4.37 -29.00 -0.83
C ARG A 129 4.60 -27.50 -0.88
N TYR A 130 3.51 -26.75 -0.73
CA TYR A 130 3.60 -25.33 -0.44
C TYR A 130 4.16 -25.12 0.97
N GLN A 131 5.24 -24.37 1.08
CA GLN A 131 5.87 -23.98 2.32
C GLN A 131 5.55 -22.51 2.60
N PRO A 132 5.05 -22.18 3.80
CA PRO A 132 4.69 -20.81 4.17
C PRO A 132 5.93 -19.91 4.31
N ASP A 133 5.80 -18.65 3.91
CA ASP A 133 6.76 -17.59 4.24
C ASP A 133 6.19 -16.71 5.36
N ALA A 134 6.79 -16.77 6.54
CA ALA A 134 6.27 -16.16 7.76
C ALA A 134 6.18 -14.63 7.68
N GLU A 135 7.18 -13.94 7.10
CA GLU A 135 7.17 -12.48 6.99
C GLU A 135 6.02 -12.01 6.10
N ARG A 136 5.83 -12.70 4.98
CA ARG A 136 4.81 -12.34 3.99
C ARG A 136 3.40 -12.65 4.48
N ILE A 137 3.24 -13.75 5.19
CA ILE A 137 1.99 -14.10 5.87
C ILE A 137 1.66 -13.04 6.91
N ALA A 138 2.63 -12.63 7.74
CA ALA A 138 2.43 -11.57 8.73
C ALA A 138 2.00 -10.25 8.09
N PHE A 139 2.58 -9.89 6.93
CA PHE A 139 2.13 -8.73 6.16
C PHE A 139 0.68 -8.84 5.72
N VAL A 140 0.29 -9.96 5.10
CA VAL A 140 -1.09 -10.16 4.61
C VAL A 140 -2.08 -10.18 5.78
N ALA A 141 -1.72 -10.78 6.90
CA ALA A 141 -2.56 -10.77 8.11
C ALA A 141 -2.74 -9.35 8.67
N ALA A 142 -1.67 -8.55 8.73
CA ALA A 142 -1.75 -7.15 9.15
C ALA A 142 -2.58 -6.29 8.18
N LEU A 143 -2.45 -6.53 6.87
CA LEU A 143 -3.27 -5.89 5.84
C LEU A 143 -4.75 -6.27 5.99
N ALA A 144 -5.05 -7.55 6.22
CA ALA A 144 -6.39 -8.05 6.45
C ALA A 144 -7.04 -7.37 7.67
N ARG A 145 -6.30 -7.24 8.77
CA ARG A 145 -6.75 -6.49 9.95
C ARG A 145 -7.02 -5.03 9.62
N GLY A 146 -6.19 -4.39 8.79
CA GLY A 146 -6.41 -3.02 8.32
C GLY A 146 -7.75 -2.86 7.58
N TRP A 147 -8.05 -3.77 6.65
CA TRP A 147 -9.32 -3.79 5.91
C TRP A 147 -10.53 -4.03 6.81
N CYS A 148 -10.46 -5.03 7.70
CA CYS A 148 -11.54 -5.29 8.66
C CYS A 148 -11.77 -4.07 9.57
N ARG A 149 -10.69 -3.47 10.08
CA ARG A 149 -10.77 -2.24 10.88
C ARG A 149 -11.43 -1.11 10.11
N LEU A 150 -11.03 -0.87 8.87
CA LEU A 150 -11.60 0.18 8.01
C LEU A 150 -13.10 0.00 7.79
N ARG A 151 -13.58 -1.26 7.69
CA ARG A 151 -15.00 -1.58 7.59
C ARG A 151 -15.77 -1.30 8.89
N THR A 152 -15.17 -1.61 10.03
CA THR A 152 -15.85 -1.54 11.35
C THR A 152 -15.76 -0.18 12.05
N LEU A 153 -14.78 0.66 11.70
CA LEU A 153 -14.58 1.93 12.38
C LEU A 153 -15.65 2.95 11.95
N ASP A 154 -16.10 3.79 12.88
CA ASP A 154 -17.00 4.91 12.56
C ASP A 154 -16.30 5.93 11.67
N HIS A 155 -17.04 6.54 10.75
CA HIS A 155 -16.49 7.51 9.78
C HIS A 155 -15.80 8.70 10.45
N ALA A 156 -16.32 9.16 11.59
CA ALA A 156 -15.74 10.25 12.36
C ALA A 156 -14.33 9.91 12.90
N ASP A 157 -14.07 8.64 13.20
CA ASP A 157 -12.80 8.19 13.79
C ASP A 157 -11.76 7.74 12.76
N LYS A 158 -12.17 7.57 11.49
CA LYS A 158 -11.29 7.15 10.40
C LYS A 158 -10.28 8.24 10.06
N ARG A 159 -9.01 7.85 10.00
CA ARG A 159 -7.91 8.73 9.58
C ARG A 159 -7.49 8.44 8.15
N ILE A 160 -7.64 9.44 7.28
CA ILE A 160 -7.38 9.29 5.84
C ILE A 160 -6.20 10.17 5.43
N ALA A 161 -5.28 9.63 4.63
CA ALA A 161 -4.30 10.45 3.93
C ALA A 161 -4.67 10.56 2.45
N LEU A 162 -4.78 11.79 1.94
CA LEU A 162 -4.92 12.12 0.53
C LEU A 162 -3.59 12.68 0.03
N ILE A 163 -2.90 11.95 -0.84
CA ILE A 163 -1.54 12.25 -1.27
C ILE A 163 -1.55 12.80 -2.68
N LEU A 164 -1.04 14.02 -2.83
CA LEU A 164 -0.89 14.72 -4.11
C LEU A 164 0.51 14.48 -4.65
N ALA A 165 0.61 14.02 -5.90
CA ALA A 165 1.90 13.88 -6.56
C ALA A 165 2.58 15.25 -6.72
N ASN A 166 3.90 15.31 -6.52
CA ASN A 166 4.68 16.53 -6.69
C ASN A 166 6.00 16.22 -7.39
N TYR A 167 5.93 16.23 -8.72
CA TYR A 167 7.08 16.00 -9.58
C TYR A 167 6.97 16.82 -10.88
N PRO A 168 8.02 17.58 -11.28
CA PRO A 168 9.21 18.01 -10.53
C PRO A 168 8.93 18.68 -9.18
N GLN A 169 9.96 18.80 -8.32
CA GLN A 169 9.88 19.41 -6.98
C GLN A 169 9.70 20.93 -7.05
N SER A 170 8.52 21.38 -7.47
CA SER A 170 8.16 22.80 -7.39
C SER A 170 6.71 22.98 -6.99
N GLU A 171 6.39 24.14 -6.45
CA GLU A 171 5.05 24.43 -5.94
C GLU A 171 4.02 24.46 -7.06
N GLY A 172 4.40 24.98 -8.23
CA GLY A 172 3.57 24.95 -9.44
C GLY A 172 3.32 23.55 -10.02
N ARG A 173 3.90 22.50 -9.41
CA ARG A 173 3.72 21.08 -9.79
C ARG A 173 3.05 20.26 -8.69
N ILE A 174 2.51 20.90 -7.65
CA ILE A 174 1.73 20.19 -6.64
C ILE A 174 0.43 19.70 -7.29
N GLY A 175 0.12 18.41 -7.11
CA GLY A 175 -1.04 17.79 -7.75
C GLY A 175 -0.85 17.52 -9.23
N ASN A 176 0.38 17.25 -9.70
CA ASN A 176 0.61 16.89 -11.10
C ASN A 176 -0.12 15.57 -11.43
N GLY A 177 -1.18 15.66 -12.24
CA GLY A 177 -1.99 14.52 -12.65
C GLY A 177 -2.40 14.66 -14.11
N VAL A 178 -2.02 13.70 -14.95
CA VAL A 178 -2.30 13.79 -16.39
C VAL A 178 -3.81 13.69 -16.64
N GLY A 179 -4.40 14.73 -17.22
CA GLY A 179 -5.82 14.78 -17.57
C GLY A 179 -6.78 14.96 -16.38
N LEU A 180 -6.27 15.36 -15.21
CA LEU A 180 -7.06 15.57 -14.00
C LEU A 180 -6.78 16.96 -13.41
N ASP A 181 -7.85 17.69 -13.11
CA ASP A 181 -7.77 18.84 -12.21
C ASP A 181 -7.65 18.31 -10.77
N THR A 182 -6.41 18.05 -10.34
CA THR A 182 -6.12 17.42 -9.06
C THR A 182 -6.57 18.27 -7.87
N PRO A 183 -6.34 19.59 -7.81
CA PRO A 183 -6.85 20.41 -6.71
C PRO A 183 -8.38 20.41 -6.61
N ALA A 184 -9.10 20.58 -7.73
CA ALA A 184 -10.56 20.53 -7.71
C ALA A 184 -11.08 19.12 -7.35
N SER A 185 -10.42 18.07 -7.83
CA SER A 185 -10.77 16.68 -7.51
C SER A 185 -10.53 16.37 -6.03
N ALA A 186 -9.45 16.89 -5.45
CA ALA A 186 -9.16 16.75 -4.02
C ALA A 186 -10.28 17.36 -3.18
N LEU A 187 -10.74 18.56 -3.52
CA LEU A 187 -11.87 19.19 -2.82
C LEU A 187 -13.17 18.41 -2.95
N ARG A 188 -13.45 17.82 -4.11
CA ARG A 188 -14.62 16.94 -4.29
C ARG A 188 -14.53 15.70 -3.42
N VAL A 189 -13.35 15.07 -3.33
CA VAL A 189 -13.13 13.93 -2.44
C VAL A 189 -13.31 14.34 -0.98
N LEU A 190 -12.74 15.47 -0.55
CA LEU A 190 -12.90 15.98 0.81
C LEU A 190 -14.35 16.33 1.14
N ALA A 191 -15.10 16.91 0.20
CA ALA A 191 -16.51 17.19 0.35
C ALA A 191 -17.33 15.90 0.51
N ALA A 192 -17.08 14.89 -0.33
CA ALA A 192 -17.74 13.59 -0.24
C ALA A 192 -17.41 12.86 1.08
N LEU A 193 -16.18 12.96 1.57
CA LEU A 193 -15.81 12.44 2.89
C LEU A 193 -16.58 13.16 4.00
N ARG A 194 -16.68 14.49 3.94
CA ARG A 194 -17.44 15.26 4.93
C ARG A 194 -18.93 14.90 4.92
N GLU A 195 -19.53 14.76 3.74
CA GLU A 195 -20.92 14.32 3.56
C GLU A 195 -21.16 12.91 4.10
N ALA A 196 -20.18 12.01 3.96
CA ALA A 196 -20.22 10.67 4.52
C ALA A 196 -20.02 10.64 6.06
N GLY A 197 -19.72 11.76 6.71
CA GLY A 197 -19.58 11.86 8.16
C GLY A 197 -18.15 11.79 8.70
N TYR A 198 -17.14 11.98 7.85
CA TYR A 198 -15.74 12.08 8.31
C TYR A 198 -15.47 13.44 8.97
N THR A 199 -14.62 13.46 10.00
CA THR A 199 -14.28 14.70 10.73
C THR A 199 -13.28 15.54 9.94
N LEU A 200 -13.80 16.62 9.34
CA LEU A 200 -13.09 17.61 8.54
C LEU A 200 -13.49 19.03 8.97
N PRO A 201 -12.57 20.01 8.94
CA PRO A 201 -12.91 21.41 9.10
C PRO A 201 -13.64 21.95 7.85
N ASP A 202 -13.90 23.26 7.84
CA ASP A 202 -14.31 23.94 6.61
C ASP A 202 -13.25 23.77 5.52
N LEU A 203 -13.73 23.46 4.31
CA LEU A 203 -12.87 23.20 3.16
C LEU A 203 -12.56 24.51 2.44
N PRO A 204 -11.37 24.62 1.81
CA PRO A 204 -11.08 25.74 0.91
C PRO A 204 -12.17 25.87 -0.17
N PRO A 205 -12.52 27.11 -0.58
CA PRO A 205 -13.62 27.35 -1.52
C PRO A 205 -13.35 26.81 -2.93
N ASP A 206 -12.08 26.73 -3.33
CA ASP A 206 -11.65 26.29 -4.66
C ASP A 206 -10.21 25.72 -4.64
N GLY A 207 -9.81 25.15 -5.77
CA GLY A 207 -8.51 24.50 -5.92
C GLY A 207 -7.33 25.45 -5.68
N ASP A 208 -7.46 26.72 -6.05
CA ASP A 208 -6.42 27.73 -5.84
C ASP A 208 -6.24 28.01 -4.34
N ALA A 209 -7.35 28.13 -3.60
CA ALA A 209 -7.31 28.27 -2.14
C ALA A 209 -6.74 27.02 -1.45
N LEU A 210 -6.97 25.82 -2.00
CA LEU A 210 -6.31 24.60 -1.50
C LEU A 210 -4.79 24.64 -1.70
N ILE A 211 -4.32 25.07 -2.88
CA ILE A 211 -2.88 25.22 -3.13
C ILE A 211 -2.27 26.32 -2.25
N ALA A 212 -2.96 27.44 -2.07
CA ALA A 212 -2.56 28.49 -1.13
C ALA A 212 -2.42 27.93 0.29
N GLN A 213 -3.41 27.16 0.77
CA GLN A 213 -3.38 26.53 2.09
C GLN A 213 -2.20 25.54 2.25
N LEU A 214 -1.88 24.75 1.22
CA LEU A 214 -0.74 23.83 1.23
C LEU A 214 0.60 24.57 1.23
N THR A 215 0.68 25.72 0.58
CA THR A 215 1.88 26.55 0.48
C THR A 215 2.06 27.51 1.68
N GLU A 216 1.14 27.54 2.64
CA GLU A 216 1.43 28.19 3.95
C GLU A 216 2.53 27.46 4.73
N GLY A 217 2.64 26.15 4.52
CA GLY A 217 3.62 25.28 5.17
C GLY A 217 4.83 24.95 4.30
N VAL A 218 5.71 24.13 4.85
CA VAL A 218 6.81 23.51 4.08
C VAL A 218 6.26 22.72 2.89
N THR A 219 6.93 22.88 1.74
CA THR A 219 6.70 22.10 0.52
C THR A 219 7.99 21.39 0.13
N ASN A 220 7.98 20.56 -0.91
CA ASN A 220 9.20 19.91 -1.38
C ASN A 220 10.13 20.86 -2.15
N ASP A 221 9.72 22.10 -2.43
CA ASP A 221 10.53 23.06 -3.17
C ASP A 221 11.72 23.54 -2.29
N PRO A 222 12.98 23.22 -2.67
CA PRO A 222 14.15 23.54 -1.87
C PRO A 222 14.33 25.03 -1.59
N ALA A 223 13.88 25.91 -2.50
CA ALA A 223 14.10 27.34 -2.41
C ALA A 223 13.28 27.99 -1.27
N VAL A 224 12.10 27.45 -1.01
CA VAL A 224 11.18 27.98 0.03
C VAL A 224 11.09 27.08 1.25
N HIS A 225 11.57 25.83 1.16
CA HIS A 225 11.48 24.85 2.23
C HIS A 225 11.94 25.48 3.55
N ALA A 226 13.20 25.93 3.66
CA ALA A 226 13.78 26.48 4.89
C ALA A 226 13.06 27.73 5.44
N LEU A 227 12.32 28.46 4.60
CA LEU A 227 11.67 29.72 4.94
C LEU A 227 10.28 29.54 5.56
N ARG A 228 9.66 28.36 5.40
CA ARG A 228 8.28 28.13 5.82
C ARG A 228 8.15 27.28 7.09
N PRO A 229 7.09 27.48 7.88
CA PRO A 229 6.84 26.68 9.08
C PRO A 229 6.48 25.24 8.70
N ALA A 230 7.02 24.29 9.47
CA ALA A 230 6.61 22.89 9.37
C ALA A 230 5.51 22.60 10.39
N PHE A 231 4.28 22.40 9.92
CA PHE A 231 3.13 22.11 10.78
C PHE A 231 3.09 20.65 11.26
N GLN A 232 3.77 19.75 10.55
CA GLN A 232 3.94 18.36 10.92
C GLN A 232 5.41 17.96 10.82
N SER A 233 5.83 17.05 11.70
CA SER A 233 7.21 16.57 11.70
C SER A 233 7.35 15.22 12.38
N TYR A 234 8.34 14.44 11.95
CA TYR A 234 8.67 13.12 12.49
C TYR A 234 10.01 13.17 13.23
N ALA A 235 10.05 12.65 14.46
CA ALA A 235 11.28 12.71 15.24
C ALA A 235 12.37 11.84 14.61
N LEU A 236 13.61 12.32 14.57
CA LEU A 236 14.72 11.52 14.07
C LEU A 236 14.92 10.25 14.90
N ALA A 237 14.65 10.28 16.21
CA ALA A 237 14.72 9.10 17.07
C ALA A 237 13.72 8.00 16.65
N ASP A 238 12.47 8.39 16.41
CA ASP A 238 11.41 7.47 15.95
C ASP A 238 11.74 6.94 14.55
N TYR A 239 12.25 7.81 13.67
CA TYR A 239 12.75 7.42 12.36
C TYR A 239 13.85 6.37 12.46
N ARG A 240 14.88 6.57 13.31
CA ARG A 240 15.97 5.61 13.49
C ARG A 240 15.48 4.27 14.02
N ALA A 241 14.56 4.28 14.97
CA ALA A 241 13.96 3.06 15.51
C ALA A 241 13.24 2.26 14.43
N ARG A 242 12.50 2.93 13.54
CA ARG A 242 11.83 2.29 12.41
C ARG A 242 12.80 1.87 11.30
N PHE A 243 13.76 2.72 10.98
CA PHE A 243 14.79 2.46 9.98
C PHE A 243 15.61 1.21 10.34
N ALA A 244 15.92 1.00 11.62
CA ALA A 244 16.61 -0.19 12.11
C ALA A 244 15.85 -1.52 11.87
N GLN A 245 14.52 -1.47 11.68
CA GLN A 245 13.70 -2.65 11.40
C GLN A 245 13.72 -3.06 9.92
N LEU A 246 14.21 -2.20 9.01
CA LEU A 246 14.35 -2.52 7.60
C LEU A 246 15.49 -3.54 7.37
N PRO A 247 15.47 -4.34 6.29
CA PRO A 247 16.59 -5.21 5.94
C PRO A 247 17.91 -4.45 5.84
N ALA A 248 19.02 -5.09 6.21
CA ALA A 248 20.35 -4.46 6.19
C ALA A 248 20.71 -3.91 4.81
N SER A 249 20.45 -4.67 3.74
CA SER A 249 20.69 -4.25 2.36
C SER A 249 19.98 -2.94 1.99
N VAL A 250 18.73 -2.78 2.43
CA VAL A 250 17.95 -1.54 2.20
C VAL A 250 18.56 -0.36 2.94
N ARG A 251 18.95 -0.57 4.21
CA ARG A 251 19.57 0.49 5.02
C ARG A 251 20.93 0.92 4.45
N ASP A 252 21.73 -0.04 4.01
CA ASP A 252 23.06 0.20 3.47
C ASP A 252 22.98 0.96 2.14
N ALA A 253 22.07 0.56 1.25
CA ALA A 253 21.82 1.26 -0.01
C ALA A 253 21.37 2.72 0.22
N LEU A 254 20.46 2.95 1.17
CA LEU A 254 20.02 4.29 1.55
C LEU A 254 21.15 5.15 2.10
N ASN A 255 21.93 4.61 3.05
CA ASN A 255 23.04 5.34 3.66
C ASN A 255 24.17 5.62 2.65
N GLN A 256 24.43 4.69 1.72
CA GLN A 256 25.45 4.86 0.68
C GLN A 256 25.05 5.96 -0.31
N ARG A 257 23.77 6.03 -0.70
CA ARG A 257 23.29 7.02 -1.68
C ARG A 257 23.05 8.40 -1.04
N TRP A 258 22.41 8.45 0.12
CA TRP A 258 21.87 9.69 0.69
C TRP A 258 22.62 10.18 1.94
N GLY A 259 23.63 9.45 2.40
CA GLY A 259 24.30 9.70 3.67
C GLY A 259 23.49 9.19 4.86
N LEU A 260 23.91 9.53 6.07
CA LEU A 260 23.16 9.17 7.28
C LEU A 260 21.88 10.01 7.42
N PRO A 261 20.83 9.49 8.09
CA PRO A 261 19.57 10.22 8.22
C PRO A 261 19.72 11.58 8.92
N GLU A 262 20.68 11.72 9.84
CA GLU A 262 21.04 12.98 10.53
C GLU A 262 21.44 14.11 9.57
N ALA A 263 21.94 13.75 8.38
CA ALA A 263 22.42 14.69 7.38
C ALA A 263 21.34 15.02 6.32
N ASP A 264 20.11 14.51 6.49
CA ASP A 264 19.03 14.82 5.55
C ASP A 264 18.69 16.33 5.58
N PRO A 265 18.65 17.02 4.43
CA PRO A 265 18.44 18.47 4.36
C PRO A 265 17.04 18.91 4.80
N THR A 266 16.09 17.98 4.89
CA THR A 266 14.75 18.27 5.40
C THR A 266 14.69 18.27 6.93
N LEU A 267 15.74 17.80 7.62
CA LEU A 267 15.78 17.83 9.08
C LEU A 267 15.90 19.26 9.61
N ARG A 268 15.03 19.58 10.57
CA ARG A 268 15.13 20.79 11.38
C ARG A 268 15.06 20.42 12.85
N ARG A 269 16.08 20.81 13.61
CA ARG A 269 16.15 20.58 15.07
C ARG A 269 15.86 19.10 15.44
N GLY A 270 16.43 18.17 14.68
CA GLY A 270 16.29 16.72 14.90
C GLY A 270 14.92 16.13 14.49
N ARG A 271 14.18 16.79 13.60
CA ARG A 271 12.88 16.30 13.11
C ARG A 271 12.75 16.46 11.59
N PHE A 272 12.27 15.42 10.91
CA PHE A 272 11.93 15.48 9.49
C PHE A 272 10.66 16.30 9.32
N THR A 273 10.67 17.30 8.45
CA THR A 273 9.49 18.11 8.17
C THR A 273 8.58 17.40 7.18
N ILE A 274 7.27 17.36 7.46
CA ILE A 274 6.29 16.69 6.62
C ILE A 274 5.44 17.75 5.90
N ALA A 275 5.42 17.70 4.57
CA ALA A 275 4.71 18.66 3.74
C ALA A 275 3.23 18.28 3.56
N GLY A 276 2.33 19.20 3.92
CA GLY A 276 0.91 19.01 3.74
C GLY A 276 0.06 19.81 4.73
N TRP A 277 -1.24 19.59 4.65
CA TRP A 277 -2.26 20.21 5.48
C TRP A 277 -3.02 19.15 6.28
N ARG A 278 -3.07 19.30 7.60
CA ARG A 278 -3.85 18.43 8.49
C ARG A 278 -5.23 19.05 8.73
N ALA A 279 -6.24 18.44 8.13
CA ALA A 279 -7.65 18.77 8.22
C ALA A 279 -8.35 17.81 9.20
N GLY A 280 -8.06 17.93 10.50
CA GLY A 280 -8.61 17.05 11.53
C GLY A 280 -8.06 15.62 11.45
N HIS A 281 -8.93 14.66 11.09
CA HIS A 281 -8.58 13.26 10.84
C HIS A 281 -8.19 12.98 9.39
N VAL A 282 -8.24 13.98 8.51
CA VAL A 282 -7.73 13.86 7.15
C VAL A 282 -6.43 14.64 7.00
N PHE A 283 -5.47 14.09 6.26
CA PHE A 283 -4.23 14.75 5.92
C PHE A 283 -4.10 14.85 4.40
N VAL A 284 -4.00 16.07 3.88
CA VAL A 284 -3.70 16.34 2.48
C VAL A 284 -2.18 16.51 2.36
N GLY A 285 -1.49 15.47 1.94
CA GLY A 285 -0.04 15.41 1.89
C GLY A 285 0.53 15.73 0.52
N ILE A 286 1.69 16.37 0.48
CA ILE A 286 2.46 16.57 -0.75
C ILE A 286 3.49 15.43 -0.81
N GLN A 287 3.39 14.56 -1.81
CA GLN A 287 4.25 13.39 -1.92
C GLN A 287 5.72 13.84 -2.04
N PRO A 288 6.64 13.36 -1.18
CA PRO A 288 8.05 13.70 -1.31
C PRO A 288 8.62 13.20 -2.64
N SER A 289 9.69 13.83 -3.10
CA SER A 289 10.38 13.36 -4.30
C SER A 289 11.28 12.16 -4.01
N ARG A 290 11.46 11.34 -5.05
CA ARG A 290 12.37 10.19 -5.08
C ARG A 290 13.83 10.52 -5.34
N SER A 291 14.11 11.72 -5.84
CA SER A 291 15.46 12.17 -6.12
C SER A 291 15.63 13.58 -5.59
N ARG A 292 16.85 13.92 -5.17
CA ARG A 292 17.25 15.29 -4.83
C ARG A 292 17.89 16.02 -6.02
N ASP A 293 18.08 15.33 -7.14
CA ASP A 293 18.81 15.87 -8.29
C ASP A 293 17.87 16.75 -9.13
N GLU A 294 18.21 18.04 -9.25
CA GLU A 294 17.36 19.08 -9.85
C GLU A 294 17.08 18.88 -11.36
N ASN A 295 17.81 17.99 -12.04
CA ASN A 295 17.75 17.84 -13.51
C ASN A 295 17.71 16.40 -14.03
N ASP A 296 17.48 15.40 -13.18
CA ASP A 296 17.53 14.01 -13.63
C ASP A 296 16.14 13.43 -13.90
N TYR A 297 15.57 13.69 -15.08
CA TYR A 297 14.34 13.01 -15.52
C TYR A 297 14.52 11.49 -15.58
N ALA A 298 15.75 11.00 -15.79
CA ALA A 298 16.05 9.56 -15.82
C ALA A 298 15.96 8.94 -14.42
N SER A 299 16.29 9.69 -13.35
CA SER A 299 16.12 9.23 -11.96
C SER A 299 14.68 8.86 -11.58
N TYR A 300 13.68 9.41 -12.28
CA TYR A 300 12.26 9.07 -12.04
C TYR A 300 11.84 7.76 -12.69
N HIS A 301 12.65 7.25 -13.61
CA HIS A 301 12.48 5.96 -14.26
C HIS A 301 13.57 4.95 -13.85
N ASP A 302 14.48 5.34 -12.95
CA ASP A 302 15.48 4.45 -12.39
C ASP A 302 14.83 3.49 -11.38
N ALA A 303 14.72 2.23 -11.79
CA ALA A 303 14.14 1.16 -11.00
C ALA A 303 15.02 0.75 -9.80
N GLU A 304 16.30 1.14 -9.77
CA GLU A 304 17.22 0.84 -8.66
C GLU A 304 17.38 2.02 -7.69
N LEU A 305 16.86 3.21 -8.03
CA LEU A 305 17.00 4.39 -7.18
C LEU A 305 16.19 4.29 -5.87
N VAL A 306 16.91 4.02 -4.78
CA VAL A 306 16.36 4.09 -3.42
C VAL A 306 15.95 5.53 -3.07
N PRO A 307 14.80 5.75 -2.40
CA PRO A 307 14.31 7.10 -2.14
C PRO A 307 15.02 7.75 -0.93
N PRO A 308 15.08 9.09 -0.81
CA PRO A 308 15.75 9.76 0.32
C PRO A 308 15.13 9.43 1.68
N HIS A 309 15.87 9.66 2.78
CA HIS A 309 15.35 9.45 4.14
C HIS A 309 14.06 10.22 4.42
N ALA A 310 13.95 11.47 3.96
CA ALA A 310 12.72 12.28 4.03
C ALA A 310 11.49 11.59 3.42
N TYR A 311 11.67 10.82 2.34
CA TYR A 311 10.60 10.07 1.70
C TYR A 311 10.08 8.97 2.64
N LEU A 312 10.98 8.18 3.23
CA LEU A 312 10.61 7.17 4.21
C LEU A 312 9.97 7.81 5.45
N ALA A 313 10.52 8.93 5.92
CA ALA A 313 10.02 9.65 7.08
C ALA A 313 8.57 10.10 6.90
N PHE A 314 8.17 10.51 5.69
CA PHE A 314 6.79 10.85 5.35
C PHE A 314 5.83 9.68 5.56
N TYR A 315 6.10 8.51 4.97
CA TYR A 315 5.21 7.35 5.10
C TYR A 315 5.29 6.69 6.48
N PHE A 316 6.44 6.74 7.15
CA PHE A 316 6.55 6.32 8.55
C PHE A 316 5.74 7.25 9.45
N TRP A 317 5.78 8.56 9.24
CA TRP A 317 4.93 9.50 9.98
C TRP A 317 3.44 9.20 9.77
N LEU A 318 3.01 8.94 8.52
CA LEU A 318 1.63 8.56 8.22
C LEU A 318 1.19 7.31 8.99
N ARG A 319 2.06 6.30 9.07
CA ARG A 319 1.76 5.03 9.74
C ARG A 319 1.85 5.13 11.26
N ASP A 320 2.89 5.75 11.80
CA ASP A 320 3.27 5.64 13.21
C ASP A 320 2.70 6.79 14.05
N VAL A 321 2.67 8.01 13.49
CA VAL A 321 2.24 9.22 14.20
C VAL A 321 0.83 9.62 13.82
N PHE A 322 0.55 9.79 12.53
CA PHE A 322 -0.80 10.15 12.07
C PHE A 322 -1.74 8.94 12.18
N ARG A 323 -1.21 7.71 12.01
CA ARG A 323 -1.92 6.43 12.13
C ARG A 323 -3.13 6.34 11.21
N ILE A 324 -2.86 6.48 9.90
CA ILE A 324 -3.89 6.35 8.88
C ILE A 324 -4.56 4.98 8.90
N ASP A 325 -5.87 4.97 8.67
CA ASP A 325 -6.64 3.77 8.37
C ASP A 325 -6.68 3.51 6.84
N ALA A 326 -6.59 4.55 6.01
CA ALA A 326 -6.43 4.40 4.57
C ALA A 326 -5.61 5.53 3.92
N VAL A 327 -5.07 5.25 2.73
CA VAL A 327 -4.35 6.21 1.88
C VAL A 327 -5.02 6.28 0.50
N ILE A 328 -5.13 7.49 -0.04
CA ILE A 328 -5.63 7.78 -1.38
C ILE A 328 -4.51 8.53 -2.10
N HIS A 329 -3.96 7.94 -3.16
CA HIS A 329 -3.08 8.65 -4.09
C HIS A 329 -3.94 9.25 -5.20
N LEU A 330 -3.93 10.58 -5.34
CA LEU A 330 -4.82 11.26 -6.28
C LEU A 330 -4.09 11.65 -7.57
N GLY A 331 -4.50 11.02 -8.67
CA GLY A 331 -3.97 11.28 -10.01
C GLY A 331 -2.93 10.26 -10.47
N LYS A 332 -2.72 10.22 -11.79
CA LYS A 332 -1.73 9.39 -12.47
C LYS A 332 -0.43 10.18 -12.66
N HIS A 333 0.74 9.72 -12.21
CA HIS A 333 1.07 8.59 -11.33
C HIS A 333 1.70 9.10 -10.04
N GLY A 334 1.60 8.31 -8.96
CA GLY A 334 2.46 8.50 -7.81
C GLY A 334 3.89 8.06 -8.15
N ASN A 335 4.77 8.15 -7.16
CA ASN A 335 6.13 7.64 -7.31
C ASN A 335 6.43 6.46 -6.36
N LEU A 336 5.50 6.08 -5.47
CA LEU A 336 5.68 5.02 -4.47
C LEU A 336 5.71 3.63 -5.12
N GLU A 337 4.80 3.42 -6.07
CA GLU A 337 4.62 2.17 -6.81
C GLU A 337 5.79 1.84 -7.75
N TRP A 338 6.67 2.81 -7.97
CA TRP A 338 7.83 2.69 -8.86
C TRP A 338 9.16 2.52 -8.09
N LEU A 339 9.12 2.49 -6.76
CA LEU A 339 10.31 2.33 -5.92
C LEU A 339 11.01 0.97 -6.19
N PRO A 340 12.33 0.86 -5.97
CA PRO A 340 13.03 -0.41 -6.13
C PRO A 340 12.43 -1.49 -5.22
N GLY A 341 12.21 -2.69 -5.76
CA GLY A 341 11.71 -3.83 -5.01
C GLY A 341 11.26 -5.00 -5.86
#